data_AF-A0A2U2ZQC2-F1
#
_entry.id   AF-A0A2U2ZQC2-F1
#
_cell.length_a   1.000
_cell.length_b   1.000
_cell.length_c   1.000
_cell.angle_alpha   90.00
_cell.angle_beta   90.00
_cell.angle_gamma   90.00
#
_symmetry.space_group_name_H-M   'P 1'
#
loop_
_entity.id
_entity.type
_entity.pdbx_description
1 polymer ?
#
loop_
_entity_poly.entity_id
_entity_poly.type
_entity_poly.pdbx_seq_one_letter_code
_entity_poly.pdbx_strand_id
1 'polypeptide(L)'
;MFGLSGHRLQQGFAELGDLTNRTLDEIVAAVGGPVSQSMAGPGQVLVQWQSGSYHIGILFEEGLFAGIMSEDSGVLPGGRKLAQGFANLGNLAGRSKAEITAVVGPHSSFSVTGPNQVLLQWQSDVYHVALLFEGDICVGITHEFAI
;
A
#
# COMPACT_ATOMS: atom_id res chain seq x y z
N MET A 1 -7.01 -16.25 20.99
CA MET A 1 -6.43 -14.89 21.14
C MET A 1 -6.33 -14.32 19.73
N PHE A 2 -6.97 -13.17 19.49
CA PHE A 2 -7.33 -12.64 18.18
C PHE A 2 -6.12 -12.44 17.25
N GLY A 3 -6.23 -12.92 16.01
CA GLY A 3 -5.24 -12.68 14.96
C GLY A 3 -5.04 -11.19 14.74
N LEU A 4 -3.80 -10.77 14.59
CA LEU A 4 -3.46 -9.39 14.22
C LEU A 4 -4.16 -9.06 12.90
N SER A 5 -5.12 -8.14 12.90
CA SER A 5 -6.02 -7.87 11.77
C SER A 5 -5.24 -7.46 10.51
N GLY A 6 -5.71 -7.87 9.32
CA GLY A 6 -5.13 -7.45 8.03
C GLY A 6 -4.94 -5.94 7.89
N HIS A 7 -5.83 -5.17 8.50
CA HIS A 7 -5.74 -3.71 8.59
C HIS A 7 -4.46 -3.22 9.28
N ARG A 8 -3.95 -3.91 10.32
CA ARG A 8 -2.72 -3.50 11.02
C ARG A 8 -1.50 -3.76 10.15
N LEU A 9 -1.46 -4.90 9.47
CA LEU A 9 -0.38 -5.24 8.56
C LEU A 9 -0.30 -4.23 7.41
N GLN A 10 -1.46 -3.94 6.81
CA GLN A 10 -1.60 -2.92 5.79
C GLN A 10 -1.17 -1.52 6.26
N GLN A 11 -1.66 -1.10 7.44
CA GLN A 11 -1.30 0.18 8.02
C GLN A 11 0.22 0.28 8.28
N GLY A 12 0.86 -0.79 8.75
CA GLY A 12 2.31 -0.82 8.94
C GLY A 12 3.08 -0.60 7.64
N PHE A 13 2.62 -1.17 6.52
CA PHE A 13 3.21 -0.91 5.20
C PHE A 13 2.95 0.52 4.72
N ALA A 14 1.76 1.06 4.95
CA ALA A 14 1.44 2.45 4.61
C ALA A 14 2.30 3.45 5.41
N GLU A 15 2.54 3.17 6.70
CA GLU A 15 3.36 3.99 7.61
C GLU A 15 4.87 3.89 7.29
N LEU A 16 5.35 2.73 6.84
CA LEU A 16 6.73 2.58 6.35
C LEU A 16 7.03 3.55 5.18
N GLY A 17 6.00 3.87 4.39
CA GLY A 17 6.08 4.87 3.34
C GLY A 17 6.99 4.46 2.20
N ASP A 18 8.08 5.20 1.98
CA ASP A 18 9.07 4.83 0.98
C ASP A 18 9.86 3.59 1.46
N LEU A 19 9.82 2.54 0.64
CA LEU A 19 10.56 1.30 0.87
C LEU A 19 11.91 1.27 0.14
N THR A 20 12.21 2.29 -0.67
CA THR A 20 13.45 2.39 -1.44
C THR A 20 14.67 2.24 -0.53
N ASN A 21 15.59 1.35 -0.91
CA ASN A 21 16.80 0.99 -0.15
C ASN A 21 16.55 0.40 1.25
N ARG A 22 15.30 0.06 1.62
CA ARG A 22 15.05 -0.65 2.87
C ARG A 22 15.45 -2.11 2.75
N THR A 23 16.06 -2.63 3.80
CA THR A 23 16.39 -4.03 3.95
C THR A 23 15.17 -4.84 4.41
N LEU A 24 15.24 -6.17 4.22
CA LEU A 24 14.22 -7.06 4.75
C LEU A 24 14.07 -6.93 6.28
N ASP A 25 15.18 -6.79 7.00
CA ASP A 25 15.18 -6.68 8.46
C ASP A 25 14.46 -5.42 8.96
N GLU A 26 14.65 -4.28 8.27
CA GLU A 26 13.96 -3.03 8.60
C GLU A 26 12.44 -3.13 8.40
N ILE A 27 12.02 -3.80 7.31
CA ILE A 27 10.60 -4.03 7.03
C ILE A 27 10.00 -4.98 8.07
N VAL A 28 10.69 -6.09 8.38
CA VAL A 28 10.26 -7.06 9.40
C VAL A 28 10.18 -6.42 10.78
N ALA A 29 11.10 -5.52 11.12
CA ALA A 29 11.05 -4.79 12.39
C ALA A 29 9.81 -3.88 12.51
N ALA A 30 9.31 -3.35 11.39
CA ALA A 30 8.15 -2.47 11.38
C ALA A 30 6.81 -3.22 11.33
N VAL A 31 6.68 -4.23 10.45
CA VAL A 31 5.38 -4.86 10.14
C VAL A 31 5.25 -6.29 10.66
N GLY A 32 6.33 -6.85 11.21
CA GLY A 32 6.40 -8.23 11.68
C GLY A 32 6.93 -9.21 10.63
N GLY A 33 7.05 -10.48 11.02
CA GLY A 33 7.61 -11.53 10.18
C GLY A 33 6.73 -11.88 8.96
N PRO A 34 7.34 -12.27 7.84
CA PRO A 34 6.60 -12.70 6.65
C PRO A 34 5.94 -14.07 6.86
N VAL A 35 4.94 -14.37 6.04
CA VAL A 35 4.30 -15.70 5.99
C VAL A 35 5.01 -16.66 5.06
N SER A 36 5.71 -16.14 4.05
CA SER A 36 6.49 -16.94 3.11
C SER A 36 7.64 -16.14 2.51
N GLN A 37 8.67 -16.89 2.08
CA GLN A 37 9.82 -16.38 1.36
C GLN A 37 10.20 -17.41 0.29
N SER A 38 10.41 -16.95 -0.94
CA SER A 38 10.76 -17.80 -2.07
C SER A 38 11.75 -17.10 -3.00
N MET A 39 12.64 -17.86 -3.62
CA MET A 39 13.52 -17.34 -4.65
C MET A 39 12.72 -17.05 -5.92
N ALA A 40 12.78 -15.81 -6.41
CA ALA A 40 12.09 -15.35 -7.62
C ALA A 40 13.02 -15.34 -8.85
N GLY A 41 14.34 -15.20 -8.61
CA GLY A 41 15.37 -15.19 -9.65
C GLY A 41 16.78 -15.20 -9.03
N PRO A 42 17.85 -15.19 -9.85
CA PRO A 42 19.22 -15.09 -9.34
C PRO A 42 19.39 -13.81 -8.52
N GLY A 43 19.72 -13.94 -7.23
CA GLY A 43 19.86 -12.79 -6.32
C GLY A 43 18.55 -12.11 -5.91
N GLN A 44 17.40 -12.62 -6.39
CA GLN A 44 16.08 -12.04 -6.15
C GLN A 44 15.21 -12.94 -5.28
N VAL A 45 14.61 -12.35 -4.26
CA VAL A 45 13.80 -13.05 -3.27
C VAL A 45 12.45 -12.37 -3.14
N LEU A 46 11.38 -13.12 -3.42
CA LEU A 46 10.02 -12.69 -3.14
C LEU A 46 9.67 -13.06 -1.69
N VAL A 47 9.33 -12.05 -0.90
CA VAL A 47 8.90 -12.19 0.49
C VAL A 47 7.45 -11.72 0.59
N GLN A 48 6.61 -12.50 1.27
CA GLN A 48 5.18 -12.21 1.33
C GLN A 48 4.69 -12.12 2.77
N TRP A 49 3.79 -11.18 3.00
CA TRP A 49 3.04 -11.03 4.23
C TRP A 49 1.56 -11.22 3.93
N GLN A 50 0.87 -11.94 4.79
CA GLN A 50 -0.56 -12.15 4.67
C GLN A 50 -1.20 -12.12 6.06
N SER A 51 -2.29 -11.39 6.20
CA SER A 51 -3.15 -11.49 7.37
C SER A 51 -4.61 -11.25 7.00
N GLY A 52 -5.45 -12.24 7.27
CA GLY A 52 -6.85 -12.21 6.85
C GLY A 52 -6.97 -12.10 5.34
N SER A 53 -7.62 -11.02 4.90
CA SER A 53 -7.84 -10.69 3.49
C SER A 53 -6.70 -9.87 2.87
N TYR A 54 -5.80 -9.30 3.69
CA TYR A 54 -4.67 -8.51 3.21
C TYR A 54 -3.48 -9.41 2.87
N HIS A 55 -2.89 -9.20 1.70
CA HIS A 55 -1.70 -9.86 1.17
C HIS A 55 -0.80 -8.83 0.50
N ILE A 56 0.51 -8.94 0.73
CA ILE A 56 1.51 -8.17 -0.02
C ILE A 56 2.74 -9.04 -0.27
N GLY A 57 3.30 -8.93 -1.47
CA GLY A 57 4.51 -9.61 -1.93
C GLY A 57 5.53 -8.58 -2.39
N ILE A 58 6.68 -8.57 -1.74
CA ILE A 58 7.79 -7.64 -1.99
C ILE A 58 8.95 -8.44 -2.57
N LEU A 59 9.48 -7.96 -3.70
CA LEU A 59 10.73 -8.44 -4.26
C LEU A 59 11.90 -7.72 -3.58
N PHE A 60 12.88 -8.49 -3.16
CA PHE A 60 14.18 -8.02 -2.74
C PHE A 60 15.23 -8.46 -3.75
N GLU A 61 16.18 -7.58 -4.07
CA GLU A 61 17.35 -7.86 -4.89
C GLU A 61 18.59 -7.49 -4.07
N GLU A 62 19.53 -8.43 -3.93
CA GLU A 62 20.72 -8.28 -3.10
C GLU A 62 20.43 -7.86 -1.64
N GLY A 63 19.25 -8.22 -1.13
CA GLY A 63 18.80 -7.91 0.25
C GLY A 63 18.14 -6.54 0.42
N LEU A 64 18.01 -5.76 -0.66
CA LEU A 64 17.32 -4.47 -0.67
C LEU A 64 15.97 -4.58 -1.36
N PHE A 65 15.02 -3.75 -0.94
CA PHE A 65 13.74 -3.60 -1.61
C PHE A 65 13.95 -3.26 -3.10
N ALA A 66 13.40 -4.11 -3.97
CA ALA A 66 13.43 -3.94 -5.42
C ALA A 66 12.05 -3.55 -5.99
N GLY A 67 10.96 -3.95 -5.33
CA GLY A 67 9.62 -3.57 -5.74
C GLY A 67 8.52 -4.37 -5.07
N ILE A 68 7.26 -3.98 -5.28
CA ILE A 68 6.09 -4.77 -4.88
C ILE A 68 5.59 -5.54 -6.10
N MET A 69 5.50 -6.85 -5.95
CA MET A 69 5.07 -7.79 -6.98
C MET A 69 3.57 -8.08 -6.92
N SER A 70 2.99 -8.02 -5.73
CA SER A 70 1.56 -8.27 -5.54
C SER A 70 1.09 -7.54 -4.29
N GLU A 71 -0.06 -6.89 -4.33
CA GLU A 71 -0.77 -6.47 -3.12
C GLU A 71 -2.27 -6.62 -3.34
N ASP A 72 -2.93 -7.21 -2.36
CA ASP A 72 -4.38 -7.33 -2.30
C ASP A 72 -4.83 -6.99 -0.88
N SER A 73 -5.64 -5.96 -0.72
CA SER A 73 -6.23 -5.62 0.57
C SER A 73 -7.37 -6.55 0.99
N GLY A 74 -7.94 -7.27 0.03
CA GLY A 74 -9.09 -8.15 0.18
C GLY A 74 -10.35 -7.48 0.73
N VAL A 75 -10.37 -6.14 0.74
CA VAL A 75 -11.52 -5.30 1.06
C VAL A 75 -11.66 -4.31 -0.08
N LEU A 76 -12.62 -4.55 -0.98
CA LEU A 76 -13.09 -3.51 -1.90
C LEU A 76 -14.18 -2.72 -1.17
N PRO A 77 -13.91 -1.53 -0.62
CA PRO A 77 -15.00 -0.65 -0.20
C PRO A 77 -15.90 -0.38 -1.41
N GLY A 78 -17.21 -0.53 -1.25
CA GLY A 78 -18.15 -0.32 -2.36
C GLY A 78 -17.93 1.04 -3.02
N GLY A 79 -17.83 1.10 -4.35
CA GLY A 79 -17.28 2.26 -5.06
C GLY A 79 -17.98 3.58 -4.76
N ARG A 80 -19.28 3.56 -4.46
CA ARG A 80 -20.03 4.75 -4.03
C ARG A 80 -19.52 5.36 -2.72
N LYS A 81 -19.09 4.52 -1.76
CA LYS A 81 -18.54 4.96 -0.48
C LYS A 81 -17.14 5.55 -0.66
N LEU A 82 -16.32 4.96 -1.54
CA LEU A 82 -15.01 5.53 -1.91
C LEU A 82 -15.19 6.91 -2.54
N ALA A 83 -16.02 7.01 -3.57
CA ALA A 83 -16.28 8.27 -4.27
C ALA A 83 -16.77 9.36 -3.30
N GLN A 84 -17.70 9.03 -2.39
CA GLN A 84 -18.17 9.96 -1.36
C GLN A 84 -17.06 10.36 -0.38
N GLY A 85 -16.22 9.42 0.05
CA GLY A 85 -15.11 9.71 0.96
C GLY A 85 -14.09 10.67 0.34
N PHE A 86 -13.72 10.44 -0.93
CA PHE A 86 -12.83 11.34 -1.67
C PHE A 86 -13.47 12.71 -1.92
N ALA A 87 -14.75 12.75 -2.29
CA ALA A 87 -15.49 14.01 -2.42
C ALA A 87 -15.53 14.80 -1.10
N ASN A 88 -15.68 14.13 0.04
CA ASN A 88 -15.70 14.75 1.37
C ASN A 88 -14.32 15.29 1.80
N LEU A 89 -13.23 14.68 1.35
CA LEU A 89 -11.87 15.19 1.58
C LEU A 89 -11.62 16.49 0.80
N GLY A 90 -12.30 16.71 -0.33
CA GLY A 90 -12.12 17.89 -1.16
C GLY A 90 -10.72 17.94 -1.75
N ASN A 91 -9.97 19.02 -1.50
CA ASN A 91 -8.59 19.12 -1.98
C ASN A 91 -7.71 18.05 -1.31
N LEU A 92 -7.11 17.18 -2.12
CA LEU A 92 -6.23 16.10 -1.66
C LEU A 92 -4.77 16.52 -1.56
N ALA A 93 -4.34 17.49 -2.38
CA ALA A 93 -2.96 17.95 -2.37
C ALA A 93 -2.60 18.57 -1.01
N GLY A 94 -1.49 18.11 -0.43
CA GLY A 94 -1.00 18.54 0.88
C GLY A 94 -1.52 17.71 2.06
N ARG A 95 -2.48 16.79 1.86
CA ARG A 95 -2.97 15.88 2.91
C ARG A 95 -2.01 14.72 3.15
N SER A 96 -1.98 14.20 4.37
CA SER A 96 -1.18 13.02 4.70
C SER A 96 -1.85 11.70 4.30
N LYS A 97 -1.07 10.62 4.22
CA LYS A 97 -1.60 9.26 4.01
C LYS A 97 -2.58 8.88 5.10
N ALA A 98 -2.26 9.21 6.36
CA ALA A 98 -3.09 8.91 7.51
C ALA A 98 -4.44 9.65 7.46
N GLU A 99 -4.44 10.93 7.09
CA GLU A 99 -5.68 11.73 6.95
C GLU A 99 -6.60 11.17 5.89
N ILE A 100 -6.04 10.82 4.72
CA ILE A 100 -6.82 10.24 3.62
C ILE A 100 -7.37 8.87 4.04
N THR A 101 -6.50 7.99 4.54
CA THR A 101 -6.86 6.63 4.98
C THR A 101 -7.93 6.64 6.08
N ALA A 102 -7.89 7.61 6.99
CA ALA A 102 -8.90 7.75 8.05
C ALA A 102 -10.32 8.02 7.51
N VAL A 103 -10.43 8.63 6.33
CA VAL A 103 -11.73 8.97 5.72
C VAL A 103 -12.19 7.92 4.71
N VAL A 104 -11.32 7.51 3.79
CA VAL A 104 -11.68 6.61 2.68
C VAL A 104 -11.42 5.13 2.99
N GLY A 105 -10.74 4.86 4.10
CA GLY A 105 -10.25 3.52 4.43
C GLY A 105 -8.93 3.22 3.74
N PRO A 106 -8.42 1.99 3.91
CA PRO A 106 -7.12 1.62 3.36
C PRO A 106 -7.12 1.57 1.82
N HIS A 107 -5.95 1.80 1.22
CA HIS A 107 -5.73 1.62 -0.22
C HIS A 107 -5.89 0.15 -0.62
N SER A 108 -6.33 -0.11 -1.84
CA SER A 108 -6.37 -1.47 -2.39
C SER A 108 -5.03 -1.90 -2.99
N SER A 109 -4.17 -0.95 -3.38
CA SER A 109 -2.87 -1.23 -3.99
C SER A 109 -1.88 -0.08 -3.76
N PHE A 110 -0.60 -0.41 -3.69
CA PHE A 110 0.58 0.42 -3.51
C PHE A 110 1.58 0.12 -4.63
N SER A 111 2.28 1.13 -5.11
CA SER A 111 3.41 0.97 -6.04
C SER A 111 4.46 2.04 -5.79
N VAL A 112 5.75 1.70 -5.92
CA VAL A 112 6.82 2.71 -5.93
C VAL A 112 6.97 3.24 -7.36
N THR A 113 6.98 4.56 -7.52
CA THR A 113 7.01 5.22 -8.85
C THR A 113 8.24 6.09 -9.06
N GLY A 114 9.02 6.34 -8.02
CA GLY A 114 10.28 7.06 -8.08
C GLY A 114 10.91 7.21 -6.68
N PRO A 115 12.08 7.85 -6.57
CA PRO A 115 12.71 8.12 -5.28
C PRO A 115 11.78 8.93 -4.37
N ASN A 116 11.50 8.44 -3.15
CA ASN A 116 10.51 9.02 -2.23
C ASN A 116 9.08 9.15 -2.78
N GLN A 117 8.75 8.50 -3.90
CA GLN A 117 7.46 8.61 -4.55
C GLN A 117 6.72 7.28 -4.56
N VAL A 118 5.54 7.28 -3.96
CA VAL A 118 4.66 6.11 -3.92
C VAL A 118 3.29 6.46 -4.47
N LEU A 119 2.71 5.50 -5.19
CA LEU A 119 1.37 5.58 -5.73
C LEU A 119 0.47 4.68 -4.90
N LEU A 120 -0.52 5.28 -4.24
CA LEU A 120 -1.56 4.55 -3.50
C LEU A 120 -2.86 4.57 -4.30
N GLN A 121 -3.53 3.43 -4.39
CA GLN A 121 -4.70 3.25 -5.22
C GLN A 121 -5.86 2.74 -4.39
N TRP A 122 -7.05 3.31 -4.61
CA TRP A 122 -8.31 2.82 -4.05
C TRP A 122 -9.19 2.40 -5.21
N GLN A 123 -9.40 1.10 -5.33
CA GLN A 123 -10.19 0.49 -6.40
C GLN A 123 -11.38 -0.27 -5.85
N SER A 124 -12.45 -0.26 -6.62
CA SER A 124 -13.68 -1.03 -6.48
C SER A 124 -14.17 -1.46 -7.87
N ASP A 125 -15.32 -2.11 -7.93
CA ASP A 125 -16.00 -2.50 -9.16
C ASP A 125 -16.42 -1.30 -10.04
N VAL A 126 -16.73 -0.15 -9.44
CA VAL A 126 -17.28 1.03 -10.14
C VAL A 126 -16.50 2.32 -9.92
N TYR A 127 -15.43 2.30 -9.13
CA TYR A 127 -14.63 3.47 -8.81
C TYR A 127 -13.16 3.11 -8.59
N HIS A 128 -12.25 3.88 -9.19
CA HIS A 128 -10.81 3.73 -9.06
C HIS A 128 -10.16 5.11 -8.98
N VAL A 129 -9.34 5.34 -7.96
CA VAL A 129 -8.48 6.53 -7.88
C VAL A 129 -7.08 6.13 -7.46
N ALA A 130 -6.08 6.78 -8.04
CA ALA A 130 -4.67 6.60 -7.73
C ALA A 130 -4.05 7.95 -7.37
N LEU A 131 -3.49 8.03 -6.17
CA LEU A 131 -2.86 9.22 -5.61
C LEU A 131 -1.36 9.05 -5.54
N LEU A 132 -0.62 10.04 -6.03
CA LEU A 132 0.82 10.12 -5.87
C LEU A 132 1.15 10.81 -4.55
N PHE A 133 2.07 10.20 -3.80
CA PHE A 133 2.62 10.73 -2.57
C PHE A 133 4.12 10.93 -2.71
N GLU A 134 4.60 12.06 -2.20
CA GLU A 134 6.01 12.32 -1.94
C GLU A 134 6.25 12.25 -0.43
N GLY A 135 6.97 11.22 0.02
CA GLY A 135 7.03 10.89 1.44
C GLY A 135 5.64 10.55 1.99
N ASP A 136 5.15 11.37 2.92
CA ASP A 136 3.81 11.24 3.53
C ASP A 136 2.75 12.17 2.90
N ILE A 137 3.15 13.10 2.03
CA ILE A 137 2.27 14.14 1.51
C ILE A 137 1.71 13.76 0.15
N CYS A 138 0.39 13.85 0.00
CA CYS A 138 -0.29 13.67 -1.27
C CYS A 138 0.06 14.83 -2.21
N VAL A 139 0.68 14.51 -3.34
CA VAL A 139 0.98 15.46 -4.42
C VAL A 139 -0.25 15.70 -5.28
N GLY A 140 -1.03 14.65 -5.53
CA GLY A 140 -2.27 14.77 -6.29
C GLY A 140 -2.77 13.45 -6.88
N ILE A 141 -3.81 13.57 -7.68
CA ILE A 141 -4.44 12.46 -8.40
C ILE A 141 -3.67 12.20 -9.70
N THR A 142 -3.25 10.96 -9.91
CA THR A 142 -2.62 10.52 -11.17
C THR A 142 -3.62 9.85 -12.10
N HIS A 143 -4.61 9.18 -11.52
CA HIS A 143 -5.67 8.51 -12.25
C HIS A 143 -6.95 8.55 -11.42
N GLU A 144 -8.08 8.83 -12.06
CA GLU A 144 -9.40 8.71 -11.45
C GLU A 144 -10.40 8.26 -12.51
N PHE A 145 -11.21 7.28 -12.16
CA PHE A 145 -12.22 6.70 -13.02
C PHE A 145 -13.44 6.28 -12.19
N ALA A 146 -14.63 6.57 -12.70
CA ALA A 146 -15.91 6.20 -12.12
C ALA A 146 -16.87 5.75 -13.23
N ILE A 147 -17.65 4.68 -12.98
CA ILE A 147 -18.70 4.15 -13.87
C ILE A 147 -20.08 4.51 -13.33
#